data_AF-A0A4U9W0K2-F1
#
_entry.id   AF-A0A4U9W0K2-F1
#
_cell.length_a   1.000
_cell.length_b   1.000
_cell.length_c   1.000
_cell.angle_alpha   90.00
_cell.angle_beta   90.00
_cell.angle_gamma   90.00
#
_symmetry.space_group_name_H-M   'P 1'
#
loop_
_entity.id
_entity.type
_entity.pdbx_description
1 polymer ?
#
loop_
_entity_poly.entity_id
_entity_poly.type
_entity_poly.pdbx_seq_one_letter_code
_entity_poly.pdbx_strand_id
1 'polypeptide(L)'
;MKKNAFLIDTYRTTASANHSNFVVLEIIKSIAMNIDRMEFIAWMERIMERFDILKEYVLNIKKERHSIDGEELLDNQDLLLMLKISHRSLQRYRSTGKLPYYTISGKLYYKLSDVHQFIRESFKAPIRRTKENR
;
A
#
# COMPACT_ATOMS: atom_id res chain seq x y z
N MET A 1 -1.67 17.82 30.03
CA MET A 1 -0.50 18.52 30.62
C MET A 1 -0.54 18.63 32.15
N LYS A 2 -1.65 19.07 32.78
CA LYS A 2 -1.70 19.24 34.26
C LYS A 2 -1.60 17.95 35.10
N LYS A 3 -2.09 16.80 34.61
CA LYS A 3 -2.01 15.50 35.32
C LYS A 3 -0.58 14.98 35.49
N ASN A 4 0.31 15.30 34.54
CA ASN A 4 1.69 14.81 34.56
C ASN A 4 2.53 15.55 35.62
N ALA A 5 2.30 16.86 35.80
CA ALA A 5 2.94 17.66 36.85
C ALA A 5 2.58 17.17 38.26
N PHE A 6 1.31 16.83 38.51
CA PHE A 6 0.86 16.29 39.80
C PHE A 6 1.49 14.92 40.12
N LEU A 7 1.63 14.06 39.11
CA LEU A 7 2.29 12.76 39.27
C LEU A 7 3.78 12.91 39.58
N ILE A 8 4.46 13.86 38.93
CA ILE A 8 5.89 14.15 39.11
C ILE A 8 6.18 14.76 40.48
N ASP A 9 5.35 15.69 40.97
CA ASP A 9 5.53 16.29 42.30
C ASP A 9 5.24 15.28 43.41
N THR A 10 4.21 14.44 43.24
CA THR A 10 3.93 13.34 44.17
C THR A 10 5.12 12.36 44.23
N TYR A 11 5.75 12.06 43.08
CA TYR A 11 6.93 11.20 42.99
C TYR A 11 8.15 11.76 43.75
N ARG A 12 8.38 13.07 43.67
CA ARG A 12 9.50 13.73 44.33
C ARG A 12 9.33 13.78 45.85
N THR A 13 8.09 13.95 46.33
CA THR A 13 7.78 14.00 47.78
C THR A 13 7.83 12.62 48.45
N THR A 14 7.44 11.55 47.77
CA THR A 14 7.40 10.19 48.36
C THR A 14 8.73 9.45 48.35
N ALA A 15 9.68 9.84 47.49
CA ALA A 15 11.02 9.23 47.41
C ALA A 15 11.88 9.43 48.68
N SER A 16 11.50 10.36 49.57
CA SER A 16 12.22 10.65 50.81
C SER A 16 11.75 9.84 52.04
N ALA A 17 10.73 8.97 51.92
CA ALA A 17 10.12 8.32 53.08
C ALA A 17 9.91 6.81 52.85
N ASN A 18 10.65 5.93 53.55
CA ASN A 18 10.41 4.49 53.83
C ASN A 18 10.10 3.50 52.66
N HIS A 19 10.57 2.25 52.79
CA HIS A 19 10.43 1.14 51.82
C HIS A 19 8.98 0.90 51.33
N SER A 20 7.98 1.08 52.20
CA SER A 20 6.56 0.95 51.85
C SER A 20 6.09 1.98 50.81
N ASN A 21 6.63 3.21 50.80
CA ASN A 21 6.26 4.20 49.78
C ASN A 21 6.93 3.90 48.43
N PHE A 22 8.10 3.25 48.40
CA PHE A 22 8.75 2.85 47.16
C PHE A 22 7.91 1.81 46.38
N VAL A 23 7.33 0.83 47.08
CA VAL A 23 6.44 -0.18 46.46
C VAL A 23 5.18 0.46 45.88
N VAL A 24 4.55 1.37 46.63
CA VAL A 24 3.36 2.11 46.17
C VAL A 24 3.70 2.95 44.93
N LEU A 25 4.89 3.54 44.89
CA LEU A 25 5.36 4.37 43.79
C LEU A 25 5.59 3.57 42.49
N GLU A 26 6.18 2.39 42.60
CA GLU A 26 6.35 1.48 41.46
C GLU A 26 5.00 0.95 40.94
N ILE A 27 4.03 0.69 41.83
CA ILE A 27 2.67 0.32 41.44
C ILE A 27 1.98 1.47 40.68
N ILE A 28 2.05 2.71 41.18
CA ILE A 28 1.45 3.88 40.51
C ILE A 28 2.12 4.13 39.15
N LYS A 29 3.45 4.03 39.06
CA LYS A 29 4.16 4.13 37.77
C LYS A 29 3.70 3.06 36.79
N SER A 30 3.61 1.81 37.24
CA SER A 30 3.16 0.68 36.41
C SER A 30 1.74 0.90 35.89
N ILE A 31 0.82 1.35 36.76
CA ILE A 31 -0.57 1.68 36.38
C ILE A 31 -0.59 2.84 35.37
N ALA A 32 0.17 3.92 35.61
CA ALA A 32 0.22 5.06 34.71
C ALA A 32 0.81 4.69 33.32
N MET A 33 1.88 3.91 33.28
CA MET A 33 2.45 3.38 32.03
C MET A 33 1.46 2.45 31.30
N ASN A 34 0.68 1.66 32.04
CA ASN A 34 -0.32 0.77 31.45
C ASN A 34 -1.48 1.58 30.84
N ILE A 35 -1.95 2.64 31.52
CA ILE A 35 -2.96 3.58 30.98
C ILE A 35 -2.47 4.25 29.69
N ASP A 36 -1.23 4.75 29.69
CA ASP A 36 -0.63 5.39 28.50
C ASP A 36 -0.49 4.40 27.33
N ARG A 37 -0.07 3.15 27.63
CA ARG A 37 -0.03 2.08 26.62
C ARG A 37 -1.41 1.72 26.08
N MET A 38 -2.43 1.64 26.93
CA MET A 38 -3.81 1.35 26.50
C MET A 38 -4.36 2.48 25.62
N GLU A 39 -4.11 3.74 25.97
CA GLU A 39 -4.53 4.90 25.17
C GLU A 39 -3.82 4.92 23.79
N PHE A 40 -2.51 4.60 23.78
CA PHE A 40 -1.75 4.45 22.54
C PHE A 40 -2.30 3.33 21.65
N ILE A 41 -2.54 2.14 22.21
CA ILE A 41 -3.07 1.00 21.44
C ILE A 41 -4.45 1.34 20.87
N ALA A 42 -5.35 1.93 21.67
CA ALA A 42 -6.68 2.31 21.20
C ALA A 42 -6.64 3.35 20.07
N TRP A 43 -5.68 4.28 20.11
CA TRP A 43 -5.49 5.23 19.02
C TRP A 43 -4.93 4.56 17.76
N MET A 44 -3.96 3.65 17.92
CA MET A 44 -3.42 2.86 16.81
C MET A 44 -4.47 1.97 16.15
N GLU A 45 -5.34 1.32 16.94
CA GLU A 45 -6.46 0.52 16.42
C GLU A 45 -7.41 1.38 15.57
N ARG A 46 -7.76 2.58 16.04
CA ARG A 46 -8.57 3.54 15.27
C ARG A 46 -7.90 3.96 13.98
N ILE A 47 -6.58 4.15 13.98
CA ILE A 47 -5.83 4.47 12.76
C ILE A 47 -5.86 3.30 11.78
N MET A 48 -5.65 2.07 12.28
CA MET A 48 -5.68 0.87 11.44
C MET A 48 -7.06 0.69 10.79
N GLU A 49 -8.14 0.88 11.54
CA GLU A 49 -9.50 0.85 11.00
C GLU A 49 -9.68 1.90 9.87
N ARG A 50 -9.14 3.11 10.04
CA ARG A 50 -9.18 4.14 8.99
C ARG A 50 -8.36 3.74 7.76
N PHE A 51 -7.23 3.06 7.94
CA PHE A 51 -6.44 2.54 6.81
C PHE A 51 -7.19 1.45 6.03
N ASP A 52 -7.90 0.57 6.72
CA ASP A 52 -8.70 -0.46 6.06
C ASP A 52 -9.84 0.14 5.24
N ILE A 53 -10.54 1.15 5.78
CA ILE A 53 -11.56 1.91 5.04
C ILE A 53 -10.97 2.59 3.80
N LEU A 54 -9.80 3.23 3.94
CA LEU A 54 -9.11 3.86 2.81
C LEU A 54 -8.70 2.85 1.74
N LYS A 55 -8.23 1.67 2.15
CA LYS A 55 -7.86 0.58 1.24
C LYS A 55 -9.07 0.13 0.42
N GLU A 56 -10.22 -0.12 1.06
CA GLU A 56 -11.46 -0.48 0.37
C GLU A 56 -11.91 0.60 -0.62
N TYR A 57 -11.86 1.87 -0.21
CA TYR A 57 -12.21 2.99 -1.09
C TYR A 57 -11.32 3.07 -2.33
N VAL A 58 -10.00 2.92 -2.17
CA VAL A 58 -9.05 2.90 -3.29
C VAL A 58 -9.30 1.72 -4.22
N LEU A 59 -9.60 0.53 -3.67
CA LEU A 59 -9.92 -0.65 -4.48
C LEU A 59 -11.21 -0.46 -5.29
N ASN A 60 -12.23 0.14 -4.69
CA ASN A 60 -13.50 0.42 -5.38
C ASN A 60 -13.34 1.44 -6.50
N ILE A 61 -12.59 2.52 -6.28
CA ILE A 61 -12.26 3.49 -7.35
C ILE A 61 -11.56 2.81 -8.53
N LYS A 62 -10.63 1.88 -8.26
CA LYS A 62 -9.93 1.15 -9.33
C LYS A 62 -10.89 0.28 -10.14
N LYS A 63 -11.82 -0.40 -9.49
CA LYS A 63 -12.83 -1.24 -10.16
C LYS A 63 -13.75 -0.41 -11.06
N GLU A 64 -14.27 0.71 -10.54
CA GLU A 64 -15.20 1.58 -11.28
C GLU A 64 -14.56 2.25 -12.50
N ARG A 65 -13.26 2.55 -12.44
CA ARG A 65 -12.56 3.29 -13.52
C ARG A 65 -12.10 2.41 -14.67
N HIS A 66 -11.99 1.10 -14.47
CA HIS A 66 -11.36 0.22 -15.45
C HIS A 66 -12.35 -0.65 -16.23
N SER A 67 -13.62 -0.82 -15.84
CA SER A 67 -14.59 -1.55 -16.67
C SER A 67 -15.41 -0.61 -17.58
N ILE A 68 -15.21 -0.67 -18.89
CA ILE A 68 -16.11 -0.06 -19.89
C ILE A 68 -16.77 -1.19 -20.67
N ASP A 69 -18.10 -1.28 -20.62
CA ASP A 69 -18.89 -2.29 -21.33
C ASP A 69 -18.48 -3.75 -21.01
N GLY A 70 -18.08 -4.01 -19.77
CA GLY A 70 -17.60 -5.32 -19.31
C GLY A 70 -16.16 -5.65 -19.70
N GLU A 71 -15.47 -4.78 -20.44
CA GLU A 71 -14.05 -4.92 -20.75
C GLU A 71 -13.20 -4.12 -19.76
N GLU A 72 -12.17 -4.76 -19.20
CA GLU A 72 -11.23 -4.10 -18.30
C GLU A 72 -10.13 -3.39 -19.10
N LEU A 73 -9.90 -2.11 -18.81
CA LEU A 73 -8.89 -1.28 -19.44
C LEU A 73 -7.71 -1.07 -18.51
N LEU A 74 -6.53 -1.42 -18.99
CA LEU A 74 -5.25 -1.17 -18.35
C LEU A 74 -4.64 0.11 -18.90
N ASP A 75 -4.11 0.96 -18.03
CA ASP A 75 -3.27 2.06 -18.47
C ASP A 75 -1.80 1.63 -18.68
N ASN A 76 -0.96 2.57 -19.12
CA ASN A 76 0.46 2.30 -19.32
C ASN A 76 1.14 1.73 -18.06
N GLN A 77 0.83 2.25 -16.87
CA GLN A 77 1.50 1.86 -15.64
C GLN A 77 1.09 0.46 -15.21
N ASP A 78 -0.22 0.17 -15.29
CA ASP A 78 -0.75 -1.16 -15.00
C ASP A 78 -0.15 -2.20 -15.94
N LEU A 79 -0.05 -1.88 -17.23
CA LEU A 79 0.50 -2.79 -18.23
C LEU A 79 2.00 -3.06 -18.03
N LEU A 80 2.79 -2.03 -17.71
CA LEU A 80 4.21 -2.17 -17.41
C LEU A 80 4.45 -3.07 -16.20
N LEU A 81 3.64 -2.90 -15.16
CA LEU A 81 3.70 -3.72 -13.95
C LEU A 81 3.30 -5.18 -14.25
N MET A 82 2.20 -5.37 -14.99
CA MET A 82 1.67 -6.69 -15.33
C MET A 82 2.65 -7.50 -16.20
N LEU A 83 3.20 -6.88 -17.26
CA LEU A 83 4.10 -7.57 -18.20
C LEU A 83 5.56 -7.57 -17.73
N LYS A 84 5.91 -6.80 -16.70
CA LYS A 84 7.29 -6.60 -16.21
C LYS A 84 8.25 -6.16 -17.32
N ILE A 85 7.81 -5.23 -18.16
CA ILE A 85 8.61 -4.70 -19.28
C ILE A 85 8.95 -3.22 -19.08
N SER A 86 9.97 -2.75 -19.78
CA SER A 86 10.30 -1.32 -19.82
C SER A 86 9.39 -0.54 -20.77
N HIS A 87 9.29 0.78 -20.55
CA HIS A 87 8.61 1.70 -21.46
C HIS A 87 9.07 1.55 -22.92
N ARG A 88 10.38 1.33 -23.14
CA ARG A 88 10.96 1.13 -24.47
C ARG A 88 10.41 -0.12 -25.15
N SER A 89 10.25 -1.22 -24.42
CA SER A 89 9.66 -2.45 -24.95
C SER A 89 8.18 -2.28 -25.24
N LEU A 90 7.43 -1.61 -24.36
CA LEU A 90 6.03 -1.31 -24.60
C LEU A 90 5.83 -0.42 -25.84
N GLN A 91 6.67 0.61 -26.00
CA GLN A 91 6.66 1.47 -27.19
C GLN A 91 6.92 0.66 -28.47
N ARG A 92 7.87 -0.28 -28.43
CA ARG A 92 8.15 -1.18 -29.56
C ARG A 92 6.94 -2.06 -29.89
N TYR A 93 6.26 -2.63 -28.90
CA TYR A 93 5.07 -3.45 -29.16
C TYR A 93 3.93 -2.63 -29.76
N ARG A 94 3.77 -1.37 -29.35
CA ARG A 94 2.83 -0.43 -29.97
C ARG A 94 3.22 -0.10 -31.41
N SER A 95 4.46 0.32 -31.66
CA SER A 95 4.91 0.74 -32.99
C SER A 95 4.96 -0.41 -34.00
N THR A 96 5.16 -1.64 -33.52
CA THR A 96 5.12 -2.85 -34.37
C THR A 96 3.73 -3.43 -34.54
N GLY A 97 2.70 -2.85 -33.89
CA GLY A 97 1.31 -3.34 -33.96
C GLY A 97 1.06 -4.65 -33.23
N LYS A 98 2.04 -5.18 -32.48
CA LYS A 98 1.91 -6.44 -31.74
C LYS A 98 0.96 -6.36 -30.55
N LEU A 99 0.80 -5.16 -29.98
CA LEU A 99 -0.10 -4.93 -28.87
C LEU A 99 -1.08 -3.80 -29.24
N PRO A 100 -2.36 -4.11 -29.48
CA PRO A 100 -3.40 -3.12 -29.74
C PRO A 100 -3.52 -2.13 -28.57
N TYR A 101 -3.82 -0.88 -28.88
CA TYR A 101 -4.05 0.16 -27.89
C TYR A 101 -5.13 1.12 -28.38
N TYR A 102 -5.75 1.82 -27.45
CA TYR A 102 -6.82 2.77 -27.69
C TYR A 102 -6.50 4.08 -26.97
N THR A 103 -7.06 5.18 -27.46
CA THR A 103 -6.90 6.49 -26.84
C THR A 103 -8.25 6.97 -26.34
N ILE A 104 -8.33 7.27 -25.04
CA ILE A 104 -9.52 7.86 -24.41
C ILE A 104 -9.07 9.18 -23.79
N SER A 105 -9.65 10.28 -24.23
CA SER A 105 -9.30 11.64 -23.76
C SER A 105 -7.80 11.95 -23.79
N GLY A 106 -7.08 11.46 -24.81
CA GLY A 106 -5.63 11.67 -24.98
C GLY A 106 -4.74 10.72 -24.15
N LYS A 107 -5.31 9.88 -23.28
CA LYS A 107 -4.57 8.85 -22.53
C LYS A 107 -4.67 7.49 -23.22
N LEU A 108 -3.57 6.74 -23.22
CA LEU A 108 -3.48 5.41 -23.82
C LEU A 108 -4.02 4.35 -22.85
N TYR A 109 -4.81 3.44 -23.41
CA TYR A 109 -5.39 2.30 -22.72
C TYR A 109 -5.26 1.02 -23.54
N TYR A 110 -5.29 -0.11 -22.84
CA TYR A 110 -5.17 -1.44 -23.39
C TYR A 110 -6.31 -2.30 -22.86
N LYS A 111 -6.98 -3.04 -23.72
CA LYS A 111 -7.97 -4.02 -23.28
C LYS A 111 -7.26 -5.19 -22.62
N LEU A 112 -7.77 -5.64 -21.47
CA LEU A 112 -7.23 -6.79 -20.76
C LEU A 112 -7.31 -8.05 -21.65
N SER A 113 -8.38 -8.20 -22.43
CA SER A 113 -8.54 -9.30 -23.40
C SER A 113 -7.43 -9.34 -24.45
N ASP A 114 -7.12 -8.19 -25.06
CA ASP A 114 -6.03 -8.02 -26.05
C ASP A 114 -4.66 -8.33 -25.42
N VAL A 115 -4.42 -7.86 -24.19
CA VAL A 115 -3.17 -8.13 -23.45
C VAL A 115 -3.02 -9.62 -23.15
N HIS A 116 -4.08 -10.29 -22.71
CA HIS A 116 -4.06 -11.74 -22.51
C HIS A 116 -3.79 -12.51 -23.81
N GLN A 117 -4.34 -12.05 -24.94
CA GLN A 117 -4.07 -12.64 -26.24
C GLN A 117 -2.60 -12.48 -26.63
N PHE A 118 -2.05 -11.28 -26.47
CA PHE A 118 -0.63 -10.99 -26.71
C PHE A 118 0.30 -11.90 -25.88
N ILE A 119 -0.04 -12.14 -24.61
CA ILE A 119 0.72 -13.04 -23.74
C ILE A 119 0.67 -14.47 -24.29
N ARG A 120 -0.53 -14.99 -24.64
CA ARG A 120 -0.69 -16.34 -25.21
C ARG A 120 0.11 -16.54 -26.49
N GLU A 121 0.11 -15.55 -27.38
CA GLU A 121 0.85 -15.60 -28.64
C GLU A 121 2.36 -15.57 -28.42
N SER A 122 2.82 -14.79 -27.44
CA SER A 122 4.23 -14.71 -27.07
C SER A 122 4.80 -16.05 -26.56
N PHE A 123 3.98 -16.87 -25.90
CA PHE A 123 4.38 -18.22 -25.47
C PHE A 123 4.32 -19.26 -26.60
N LYS A 124 3.51 -19.06 -27.64
CA LYS A 124 3.40 -19.97 -28.80
C LYS A 124 4.51 -19.76 -29.82
N ALA A 125 5.08 -18.56 -29.90
CA ALA A 125 6.23 -18.30 -30.76
C ALA A 125 7.50 -18.89 -30.11
N PRO A 126 8.15 -19.90 -30.70
CA PRO A 126 9.43 -20.38 -30.16
C PRO A 126 10.41 -19.20 -30.18
N ILE A 127 11.10 -18.98 -29.06
CA ILE A 127 12.15 -17.99 -28.93
C ILE A 127 13.28 -18.39 -29.88
N ARG A 128 13.22 -17.94 -31.13
CA ARG A 128 14.37 -18.01 -32.05
C ARG A 128 15.38 -17.00 -31.55
N ARG A 129 16.28 -17.44 -30.67
CA ARG A 129 17.53 -16.71 -30.43
C ARG A 129 18.40 -16.87 -31.67
N THR A 130 18.15 -16.07 -32.70
CA THR A 130 19.13 -15.95 -33.78
C THR A 130 20.29 -15.14 -33.21
N LYS A 131 21.32 -15.84 -32.75
CA LYS A 131 22.67 -15.28 -32.68
C LYS A 131 23.13 -15.13 -34.13
N GLU A 132 22.85 -13.99 -34.75
CA GLU A 132 23.56 -13.58 -35.95
C GLU A 132 24.57 -12.50 -35.56
N ASN A 133 25.82 -12.92 -35.61
CA ASN A 133 27.01 -12.14 -35.31
C ASN A 133 27.15 -10.96 -36.27
N ARG A 134 27.56 -9.81 -35.75
CA ARG A 134 28.65 -9.01 -36.32
C ARG A 134 29.53 -8.52 -35.19
#